data_AF-A0A3J2DDY1-F1
#
_entry.id   AF-A0A3J2DDY1-F1
#
_cell.length_a   1.000
_cell.length_b   1.000
_cell.length_c   1.000
_cell.angle_alpha   90.00
_cell.angle_beta   90.00
_cell.angle_gamma   90.00
#
_symmetry.space_group_name_H-M   'P 1'
#
loop_
_entity.id
_entity.type
_entity.pdbx_description
1 polymer ?
#
loop_
_entity_poly.entity_id
_entity_poly.type
_entity_poly.pdbx_seq_one_letter_code
_entity_poly.pdbx_strand_id
1 'polypeptide(L)'
;MINYPLASSTWDDLEYKAIQSVIDSKMFTMGECVKKYETQFAETFGSKYAVMVSSGSTANLLMIAALFLTKTPKLKKGDEIIVPAVSWSTTYYPLQQYGL
;
A
#
# COMPACT_ATOMS: atom_id res chain seq x y z
N MET A 1 22.67 -20.88 15.30
CA MET A 1 21.23 -20.72 15.56
C MET A 1 20.99 -19.30 16.04
N ILE A 2 20.01 -18.59 15.48
CA ILE A 2 19.62 -17.25 15.94
C ILE A 2 18.45 -17.43 16.92
N ASN A 3 18.63 -17.07 18.19
CA ASN A 3 17.62 -17.28 19.24
C ASN A 3 16.64 -16.11 19.39
N TYR A 4 16.98 -14.92 18.86
CA TYR A 4 16.10 -13.75 18.89
C TYR A 4 16.14 -13.02 17.53
N PRO A 5 15.34 -13.48 16.55
CA PRO A 5 15.29 -12.88 15.22
C PRO A 5 14.50 -11.57 15.22
N LEU A 6 14.76 -10.70 14.24
CA LEU A 6 14.00 -9.44 14.05
C LEU A 6 12.54 -9.67 13.63
N ALA A 7 12.23 -10.80 12.99
CA ALA A 7 10.92 -11.11 12.45
C ALA A 7 10.60 -12.61 12.58
N SER A 8 9.30 -12.93 12.53
CA SER A 8 8.74 -14.28 12.53
C SER A 8 7.54 -14.34 11.60
N SER A 9 7.05 -15.55 11.29
CA SER A 9 5.80 -15.72 10.55
C SER A 9 4.62 -15.15 11.36
N THR A 10 3.65 -14.58 10.65
CA THR A 10 2.38 -14.10 11.23
C THR A 10 1.19 -14.96 10.79
N TRP A 11 1.44 -16.10 10.12
CA TRP A 11 0.40 -16.97 9.56
C TRP A 11 0.16 -18.19 10.41
N ASP A 12 -1.09 -18.64 10.41
CA ASP A 12 -1.55 -19.95 10.85
C ASP A 12 -2.36 -20.65 9.73
N ASP A 13 -3.13 -21.69 10.08
CA ASP A 13 -3.93 -22.46 9.13
C ASP A 13 -4.96 -21.62 8.35
N LEU A 14 -5.36 -20.46 8.86
CA LEU A 14 -6.33 -19.59 8.21
C LEU A 14 -5.76 -18.96 6.93
N GLU A 15 -4.51 -18.49 6.94
CA GLU A 15 -3.88 -17.93 5.74
C GLU A 15 -3.63 -19.02 4.68
N TYR A 16 -3.27 -20.24 5.09
CA TYR A 16 -3.14 -21.36 4.17
C TYR A 16 -4.47 -21.71 3.49
N LYS A 17 -5.57 -21.74 4.26
CA LYS A 17 -6.91 -21.95 3.68
C LYS A 17 -7.33 -20.82 2.74
N ALA A 18 -6.98 -19.57 3.05
CA ALA A 18 -7.25 -18.44 2.18
C ALA A 18 -6.53 -18.57 0.83
N ILE A 19 -5.25 -18.98 0.83
CA ILE A 19 -4.49 -19.26 -0.39
C ILE A 19 -5.11 -20.40 -1.18
N GLN A 20 -5.47 -21.50 -0.50
CA GLN A 20 -6.11 -22.64 -1.16
C GLN A 20 -7.43 -22.23 -1.84
N SER A 21 -8.24 -21.39 -1.21
CA SER A 21 -9.46 -20.85 -1.81
C SER A 21 -9.21 -20.06 -3.10
N VAL A 22 -8.09 -19.33 -3.19
CA VAL A 22 -7.70 -18.63 -4.42
C VAL A 22 -7.26 -19.63 -5.49
N ILE A 23 -6.47 -20.65 -5.14
CA ILE A 23 -6.07 -21.72 -6.06
C ILE A 23 -7.29 -22.44 -6.64
N ASP A 24 -8.23 -22.81 -5.78
CA ASP A 24 -9.46 -23.52 -6.17
C ASP A 24 -10.33 -22.66 -7.11
N SER A 25 -10.35 -21.34 -6.89
CA SER A 25 -11.07 -20.39 -7.76
C SER A 25 -10.45 -20.23 -9.15
N LYS A 26 -9.15 -20.55 -9.32
CA LYS A 26 -8.35 -20.30 -10.53
C LYS A 26 -8.29 -18.82 -10.97
N MET A 27 -8.67 -17.88 -10.09
CA MET A 27 -8.63 -16.44 -10.34
C MET A 27 -7.48 -15.79 -9.55
N PHE A 28 -6.34 -15.58 -10.22
CA PHE A 28 -5.12 -15.06 -9.57
C PHE A 28 -4.93 -13.54 -9.68
N THR A 29 -5.60 -12.90 -10.65
CA THR A 29 -5.56 -11.45 -10.82
C THR A 29 -6.39 -10.76 -9.75
N MET A 30 -6.03 -9.53 -9.38
CA MET A 30 -6.79 -8.67 -8.47
C MET A 30 -8.30 -8.71 -8.80
N GLY A 31 -9.11 -9.00 -7.78
CA GLY A 31 -10.55 -9.20 -7.92
C GLY A 31 -11.26 -9.18 -6.57
N GLU A 32 -12.26 -10.03 -6.40
CA GLU A 32 -13.16 -10.01 -5.23
C GLU A 32 -12.44 -10.10 -3.87
N CYS A 33 -11.39 -10.92 -3.76
CA CYS A 33 -10.63 -11.03 -2.51
C CYS A 33 -9.99 -9.69 -2.12
N VAL A 34 -9.44 -8.96 -3.10
CA VAL A 34 -8.82 -7.64 -2.87
C VAL A 34 -9.87 -6.61 -2.52
N LYS A 35 -10.99 -6.57 -3.24
CA LYS A 35 -12.10 -5.63 -2.96
C LYS A 35 -12.70 -5.84 -1.56
N LYS A 36 -12.84 -7.10 -1.14
CA LYS A 36 -13.29 -7.45 0.22
C LYS A 36 -12.27 -6.98 1.26
N TYR A 37 -10.99 -7.23 1.02
CA TYR A 37 -9.92 -6.74 1.88
C TYR A 37 -9.93 -5.23 2.01
N GLU A 38 -10.06 -4.48 0.91
CA GLU A 38 -10.12 -3.02 0.93
C GLU A 38 -11.30 -2.49 1.75
N THR A 39 -12.48 -3.13 1.62
CA THR A 39 -13.66 -2.77 2.41
C THR A 39 -13.39 -2.96 3.90
N GLN A 40 -12.89 -4.12 4.29
CA GLN A 40 -12.55 -4.44 5.68
C GLN A 40 -11.41 -3.56 6.22
N PHE A 41 -10.42 -3.25 5.39
CA PHE A 41 -9.30 -2.38 5.75
C PHE A 41 -9.80 -0.96 6.05
N ALA A 42 -10.65 -0.40 5.19
CA ALA A 42 -11.25 0.91 5.41
C ALA A 42 -12.07 0.95 6.71
N GLU A 43 -12.89 -0.07 6.96
CA GLU A 43 -13.66 -0.23 8.19
C GLU A 43 -12.77 -0.32 9.43
N THR A 44 -11.69 -1.11 9.36
CA THR A 44 -10.76 -1.34 10.48
C THR A 44 -10.09 -0.05 10.96
N PHE A 45 -9.66 0.81 10.01
CA PHE A 45 -8.96 2.06 10.33
C PHE A 45 -9.88 3.28 10.38
N GLY A 46 -11.18 3.12 10.14
CA GLY A 46 -12.16 4.21 10.14
C GLY A 46 -12.02 5.19 8.97
N SER A 47 -11.40 4.78 7.86
CA SER A 47 -11.34 5.58 6.63
C SER A 47 -12.56 5.30 5.75
N LYS A 48 -12.92 6.24 4.87
CA LYS A 48 -14.01 6.03 3.90
C LYS A 48 -13.63 5.06 2.77
N TYR A 49 -12.35 5.01 2.43
CA TYR A 49 -11.82 4.26 1.30
C TYR A 49 -10.47 3.66 1.68
N ALA A 50 -10.15 2.52 1.06
CA ALA A 50 -8.83 1.92 1.03
C ALA A 50 -8.57 1.39 -0.38
N VAL A 51 -7.31 1.39 -0.80
CA VAL A 51 -6.88 0.85 -2.09
C VAL A 51 -5.64 0.00 -1.84
N MET A 52 -5.73 -1.29 -2.17
CA MET A 52 -4.61 -2.21 -2.09
C MET A 52 -3.70 -2.02 -3.31
N VAL A 53 -2.40 -2.04 -3.07
CA VAL A 53 -1.37 -1.93 -4.09
C VAL A 53 -0.29 -2.97 -3.85
N SER A 54 0.64 -3.12 -4.80
CA SER A 54 1.68 -4.17 -4.74
C SER A 54 2.65 -4.04 -3.56
N SER A 55 2.83 -2.86 -2.98
CA SER A 55 3.74 -2.62 -1.84
C SER A 55 3.44 -1.28 -1.14
N GLY A 56 3.96 -1.08 0.07
CA GLY A 56 3.93 0.23 0.72
C GLY A 56 4.65 1.32 -0.10
N SER A 57 5.70 0.97 -0.85
CA SER A 57 6.43 1.90 -1.73
C SER A 57 5.57 2.39 -2.89
N THR A 58 4.78 1.51 -3.53
CA THR A 58 3.86 1.90 -4.61
C THR A 58 2.63 2.63 -4.07
N ALA A 59 2.27 2.43 -2.80
CA ALA A 59 1.25 3.25 -2.12
C ALA A 59 1.71 4.70 -2.01
N ASN A 60 2.96 4.93 -1.56
CA ASN A 60 3.56 6.27 -1.53
C ASN A 60 3.62 6.91 -2.91
N LEU A 61 3.99 6.14 -3.94
CA LEU A 61 4.02 6.62 -5.32
C LEU A 61 2.64 7.12 -5.78
N LEU A 62 1.59 6.30 -5.62
CA LEU A 62 0.24 6.68 -6.03
C LEU A 62 -0.33 7.82 -5.20
N MET A 63 0.01 7.89 -3.90
CA MET A 63 -0.40 8.98 -3.02
C MET A 63 0.08 10.33 -3.56
N ILE A 64 1.35 10.44 -3.98
CA ILE A 64 1.90 11.66 -4.56
C ILE A 64 1.34 11.89 -5.97
N ALA A 65 1.30 10.84 -6.81
CA ALA A 65 0.79 10.92 -8.17
C ALA A 65 -0.63 11.49 -8.25
N ALA A 66 -1.52 11.06 -7.36
CA ALA A 66 -2.92 11.44 -7.37
C ALA A 66 -3.13 12.95 -7.22
N LEU A 67 -2.23 13.65 -6.50
CA LEU A 67 -2.32 15.09 -6.27
C LEU A 67 -2.06 15.93 -7.53
N PHE A 68 -1.36 15.37 -8.52
CA PHE A 68 -1.12 16.01 -9.82
C PHE A 68 -2.28 15.77 -10.82
N LEU A 69 -3.18 14.81 -10.54
CA LEU A 69 -4.20 14.33 -11.48
C LEU A 69 -5.63 14.73 -11.10
N THR A 70 -5.81 15.55 -10.06
CA THR A 70 -7.12 16.10 -9.71
C THR A 70 -7.58 17.12 -10.77
N LYS A 71 -8.91 17.26 -10.96
CA LYS A 71 -9.50 18.22 -11.93
C LYS A 71 -8.91 19.63 -11.79
N THR A 72 -8.66 20.04 -10.55
CA THR A 72 -7.81 21.18 -10.20
C THR A 72 -6.58 20.59 -9.50
N PRO A 73 -5.40 20.56 -10.14
CA PRO A 73 -4.20 19.96 -9.56
C PRO A 73 -3.90 20.53 -8.17
N LYS A 74 -3.67 19.65 -7.20
CA LYS A 74 -3.34 20.04 -5.81
C LYS A 74 -1.85 20.24 -5.59
N LEU A 75 -1.03 19.65 -6.45
CA LEU A 75 0.41 19.89 -6.51
C LEU A 75 0.83 20.14 -7.95
N LYS A 76 1.91 20.89 -8.12
CA LYS A 76 2.69 21.05 -9.36
C LYS A 76 4.18 20.92 -9.05
N LYS A 77 4.99 20.77 -10.10
CA LYS A 77 6.45 20.73 -9.96
C LYS A 77 6.98 22.00 -9.28
N GLY A 78 7.92 21.82 -8.36
CA GLY A 78 8.53 22.88 -7.57
C GLY A 78 7.72 23.36 -6.36
N ASP A 79 6.59 22.70 -6.05
CA ASP A 79 5.85 22.98 -4.82
C ASP A 79 6.58 22.39 -3.60
N GLU A 80 6.61 23.15 -2.50
CA GLU A 80 7.27 22.74 -1.25
C GLU A 80 6.51 21.62 -0.53
N ILE A 81 7.25 20.61 -0.06
CA ILE A 81 6.77 19.58 0.85
C ILE A 81 7.80 19.30 1.96
N ILE A 82 7.36 19.38 3.22
CA ILE A 82 8.21 19.15 4.40
C ILE A 82 8.20 17.66 4.77
N VAL A 83 9.37 17.11 5.10
CA VAL A 83 9.55 15.72 5.54
C VAL A 83 10.45 15.62 6.77
N PRO A 84 10.30 14.58 7.61
CA PRO A 84 11.29 14.27 8.65
C PRO A 84 12.59 13.73 8.05
N ALA A 85 13.70 13.88 8.76
CA ALA A 85 15.02 13.41 8.30
C ALA A 85 15.22 11.89 8.39
N VAL A 86 14.39 11.18 9.15
CA VAL A 86 14.49 9.72 9.36
C VAL A 86 13.15 9.06 9.00
N SER A 87 13.19 8.16 8.02
CA SER A 87 12.06 7.36 7.53
C SER A 87 12.61 6.27 6.58
N TRP A 88 11.72 5.54 5.90
CA TRP A 88 12.09 4.63 4.82
C TRP A 88 12.31 5.37 3.49
N SER A 89 13.24 4.88 2.68
CA SER A 89 13.72 5.56 1.47
C SER A 89 12.62 5.89 0.45
N THR A 90 11.64 5.00 0.27
CA THR A 90 10.53 5.20 -0.67
C THR A 90 9.44 6.14 -0.14
N THR A 91 9.64 6.76 1.02
CA THR A 91 8.92 7.97 1.43
C THR A 91 9.36 9.16 0.57
N TYR A 92 10.65 9.22 0.21
CA TYR A 92 11.25 10.39 -0.43
C TYR A 92 11.26 10.30 -1.97
N TYR A 93 11.46 9.10 -2.52
CA TYR A 93 11.63 8.94 -3.97
C TYR A 93 10.45 9.46 -4.80
N PRO A 94 9.17 9.24 -4.42
CA PRO A 94 8.05 9.82 -5.15
C PRO A 94 8.08 11.35 -5.21
N LEU A 95 8.60 12.02 -4.17
CA LEU A 95 8.72 13.48 -4.15
C LEU A 95 9.67 13.94 -5.25
N GLN A 96 10.84 13.32 -5.33
CA GLN A 96 11.81 13.58 -6.39
C GLN A 96 11.28 13.21 -7.78
N GLN A 97 10.62 12.06 -7.93
CA GLN A 97 10.07 11.58 -9.21
C GLN A 97 9.00 12.53 -9.77
N TYR A 98 8.25 13.18 -8.89
CA TYR A 98 7.25 14.17 -9.25
C TYR A 98 7.78 15.62 -9.27
N GLY A 99 9.07 15.81 -9.01
CA GLY A 99 9.73 17.11 -9.07
C GLY A 99 9.21 18.12 -8.04
N LEU A 100 8.85 17.62 -6.85
CA LEU A 100 8.62 18.42 -5.65
C LEU A 100 9.95 18.81 -5.00
#